data_AF-A0A2R6RST7-F1
#
_entry.id   AF-A0A2R6RST7-F1
#
_cell.length_a   1.000
_cell.length_b   1.000
_cell.length_c   1.000
_cell.angle_alpha   90.00
_cell.angle_beta   90.00
_cell.angle_gamma   90.00
#
_symmetry.space_group_name_H-M   'P 1'
#
loop_
_entity.id
_entity.type
_entity.pdbx_description
1 polymer ?
#
loop_
_entity_poly.entity_id
_entity_poly.type
_entity_poly.pdbx_seq_one_letter_code
_entity_poly.pdbx_strand_id
1 'polypeptide(L)'
;MALQLWETLKEAITVYTGLSPATFFAGLGLGLAIYYVISALFGSSDRHHERTTRNLQEAMQPLPPPVQLGEIAEDELKAYDGSDPEKPLLMAIKGQIYDVSQSRMFYGPGGPYALFAGKDASRALAKMSFEDKDLTGDISDLGPFEIDALQDWEYKFMSKYVKVGTVKKTVPVTEGSSTGEPAEATDREVEKLAENGPSKNTANGTTESTSGADADQE
;
A
#
# COMPACT_ATOMS: atom_id res chain seq x y z
N MET A 1 -36.44 12.64 -44.65
CA MET A 1 -35.62 13.02 -43.47
C MET A 1 -34.24 12.36 -43.47
N ALA A 2 -34.10 11.04 -43.58
CA ALA A 2 -32.77 10.38 -43.55
C ALA A 2 -31.79 10.79 -44.68
N LEU A 3 -32.28 10.96 -45.91
CA LEU A 3 -31.43 11.36 -47.04
C LEU A 3 -30.89 12.79 -46.91
N GLN A 4 -31.68 13.70 -46.32
CA GLN A 4 -31.24 15.08 -46.10
C GLN A 4 -30.15 15.14 -45.03
N LEU A 5 -30.31 14.37 -43.94
CA LEU A 5 -29.28 14.24 -42.90
C LEU A 5 -27.97 13.67 -43.46
N TRP A 6 -28.07 12.71 -44.36
CA TRP A 6 -26.91 12.10 -45.01
C TRP A 6 -26.12 13.08 -45.86
N GLU A 7 -26.80 13.93 -46.64
CA GLU A 7 -26.11 14.95 -47.44
C GLU A 7 -25.51 16.05 -46.56
N THR A 8 -26.23 16.51 -45.52
CA THR A 8 -25.66 17.50 -44.57
C THR A 8 -24.43 16.98 -43.84
N LEU A 9 -24.38 15.68 -43.55
CA LEU A 9 -23.23 15.06 -42.88
C LEU A 9 -22.00 15.02 -43.80
N LYS A 10 -22.18 14.67 -45.09
CA LYS A 10 -21.08 14.68 -46.06
C LYS A 10 -20.52 16.09 -46.27
N GLU A 11 -21.40 17.09 -46.40
CA GLU A 11 -21.01 18.48 -46.52
C GLU A 11 -20.22 18.93 -45.28
N ALA A 12 -20.71 18.63 -44.07
CA ALA A 12 -20.01 18.95 -42.84
C ALA A 12 -18.61 18.31 -42.75
N ILE A 13 -18.48 17.03 -43.17
CA ILE A 13 -17.17 16.34 -43.21
C ILE A 13 -16.20 17.09 -44.13
N THR A 14 -16.65 17.49 -45.33
CA THR A 14 -15.80 18.22 -46.28
C THR A 14 -15.39 19.59 -45.76
N VAL A 15 -16.29 20.31 -45.09
CA VAL A 15 -16.03 21.64 -44.53
C VAL A 15 -15.06 21.56 -43.35
N TYR A 16 -15.22 20.57 -42.47
CA TYR A 16 -14.46 20.49 -41.23
C TYR A 16 -13.10 19.81 -41.39
N THR A 17 -13.00 18.79 -42.24
CA THR A 17 -11.78 18.00 -42.41
C THR A 17 -11.02 18.31 -43.70
N GLY A 18 -11.65 18.99 -44.67
CA GLY A 18 -11.11 19.21 -46.01
C GLY A 18 -11.01 17.94 -46.86
N LEU A 19 -11.45 16.79 -46.35
CA LEU A 19 -11.38 15.50 -47.04
C LEU A 19 -12.70 15.14 -47.71
N SER A 20 -12.62 14.40 -48.82
CA SER A 20 -13.80 13.76 -49.42
C SER A 20 -14.44 12.82 -48.41
N PRO A 21 -15.80 12.72 -48.36
CA PRO A 21 -16.47 11.80 -47.45
C PRO A 21 -15.98 10.36 -47.58
N ALA A 22 -15.65 9.93 -48.80
CA ALA A 22 -15.10 8.59 -49.05
C ALA A 22 -13.75 8.38 -48.34
N THR A 23 -12.86 9.37 -48.37
CA THR A 23 -11.54 9.31 -47.73
C THR A 23 -11.66 9.34 -46.20
N PHE A 24 -12.60 10.12 -45.67
CA PHE A 24 -12.88 10.17 -44.23
C PHE A 24 -13.35 8.80 -43.71
N PHE A 25 -14.33 8.18 -44.37
CA PHE A 25 -14.82 6.85 -43.97
C PHE A 25 -13.79 5.75 -44.22
N ALA A 26 -12.96 5.85 -45.27
CA ALA A 26 -11.85 4.93 -45.48
C ALA A 26 -10.80 5.04 -44.35
N GLY A 27 -10.45 6.25 -43.91
CA GLY A 27 -9.56 6.47 -42.78
C GLY A 27 -10.14 5.96 -41.45
N LEU A 28 -11.42 6.22 -41.19
CA LEU A 28 -12.12 5.70 -40.01
C LEU A 28 -12.18 4.17 -40.01
N GLY A 29 -12.53 3.57 -41.14
CA GLY A 29 -12.56 2.12 -41.32
C GLY A 29 -11.18 1.48 -41.13
N LEU A 30 -10.13 2.09 -41.68
CA LEU A 30 -8.75 1.64 -41.49
C LEU A 30 -8.31 1.78 -40.03
N GLY A 31 -8.66 2.88 -39.36
CA GLY A 31 -8.40 3.09 -37.94
C GLY A 31 -9.09 2.05 -37.07
N LEU A 32 -10.36 1.74 -37.34
CA LEU A 32 -11.10 0.67 -36.67
C LEU A 32 -10.49 -0.71 -36.94
N ALA A 33 -10.10 -1.01 -38.17
CA ALA A 33 -9.44 -2.27 -38.51
C ALA A 33 -8.11 -2.44 -37.78
N ILE A 34 -7.27 -1.39 -37.74
CA ILE A 34 -6.02 -1.38 -36.98
C ILE A 34 -6.30 -1.54 -35.48
N TYR A 35 -7.30 -0.84 -34.95
CA TYR A 35 -7.72 -0.99 -33.55
C TYR A 35 -8.10 -2.45 -33.25
N TYR A 36 -8.93 -3.09 -34.08
CA TYR A 36 -9.30 -4.51 -33.89
C TYR A 36 -8.11 -5.45 -34.01
N VAL A 37 -7.16 -5.19 -34.90
CA VAL A 37 -5.93 -6.01 -35.01
C VAL A 37 -5.04 -5.83 -33.78
N ILE A 38 -4.86 -4.60 -33.28
CA ILE A 38 -4.11 -4.32 -32.05
C ILE A 38 -4.83 -4.94 -30.83
N SER A 39 -6.14 -4.78 -30.73
CA SER A 39 -6.97 -5.41 -29.69
C SER A 39 -6.94 -6.93 -29.78
N ALA A 40 -6.80 -7.53 -30.97
CA ALA A 40 -6.65 -8.98 -31.09
C ALA A 40 -5.24 -9.47 -30.74
N LEU A 41 -4.20 -8.71 -31.08
CA LEU A 41 -2.80 -9.06 -30.80
C LEU A 41 -2.42 -8.83 -29.33
N PHE A 42 -2.99 -7.82 -28.66
CA PHE A 42 -2.73 -7.48 -27.26
C PHE A 42 -3.89 -7.82 -26.30
N GLY A 43 -5.10 -8.08 -26.80
CA GLY A 43 -6.27 -8.45 -26.00
C GLY A 43 -6.52 -9.95 -25.87
N SER A 44 -5.61 -10.81 -26.33
CA SER A 44 -5.65 -12.25 -26.03
C SER A 44 -5.22 -12.57 -24.58
N SER A 45 -5.74 -11.80 -23.61
CA SER A 45 -5.83 -12.20 -22.20
C SER A 45 -7.26 -12.61 -21.81
N ASP A 46 -8.20 -12.68 -22.76
CA ASP A 46 -9.58 -13.06 -22.41
C ASP A 46 -9.78 -14.56 -22.09
N ARG A 47 -8.81 -15.43 -22.42
CA ARG A 47 -8.87 -16.86 -22.05
C ARG A 47 -8.51 -17.13 -20.58
N HIS A 48 -7.84 -16.20 -19.91
CA HIS A 48 -7.67 -16.26 -18.45
C HIS A 48 -8.86 -15.63 -17.73
N HIS A 49 -9.47 -14.60 -18.30
CA HIS A 49 -10.60 -13.92 -17.66
C HIS A 49 -11.82 -14.84 -17.48
N GLU A 50 -12.15 -15.73 -18.42
CA GLU A 50 -13.29 -16.65 -18.25
C GLU A 50 -13.08 -17.73 -17.17
N ARG A 51 -11.83 -18.16 -16.91
CA ARG A 51 -11.52 -19.06 -15.79
C ARG A 51 -11.52 -18.33 -14.45
N THR A 52 -11.02 -17.10 -14.43
CA THR A 52 -11.06 -16.23 -13.25
C THR A 52 -12.50 -15.84 -12.90
N THR A 53 -13.36 -15.53 -13.86
CA THR A 53 -14.77 -15.16 -13.60
C THR A 53 -15.61 -16.33 -13.08
N ARG A 54 -15.37 -17.57 -13.54
CA ARG A 54 -15.99 -18.75 -12.92
C ARG A 54 -15.53 -18.98 -11.47
N ASN A 55 -14.25 -18.77 -11.16
CA ASN A 55 -13.75 -18.79 -9.78
C ASN A 55 -14.25 -17.60 -8.94
N LEU A 56 -14.47 -16.41 -9.54
CA LEU A 56 -15.03 -15.23 -8.86
C LEU A 56 -16.49 -15.44 -8.45
N GLN A 57 -17.28 -16.16 -9.27
CA GLN A 57 -18.63 -16.59 -8.91
C GLN A 57 -18.62 -17.54 -7.70
N GLU A 58 -17.59 -18.38 -7.57
CA GLU A 58 -17.40 -19.32 -6.47
C GLU A 58 -16.81 -18.65 -5.20
N ALA A 59 -16.10 -17.53 -5.38
CA ALA A 59 -15.60 -16.64 -4.32
C ALA A 59 -16.64 -15.59 -3.83
N MET A 60 -17.88 -15.64 -4.31
CA MET A 60 -19.01 -14.86 -3.77
C MET A 60 -19.61 -15.48 -2.50
N GLN A 61 -18.90 -16.45 -1.91
CA GLN A 61 -19.14 -16.85 -0.53
C GLN A 61 -18.70 -15.70 0.38
N PRO A 62 -19.49 -15.37 1.42
CA PRO A 62 -19.07 -14.35 2.38
C PRO A 62 -17.70 -14.76 2.93
N LEU A 63 -16.70 -13.88 2.76
CA LEU A 63 -15.34 -14.14 3.23
C LEU A 63 -15.41 -14.61 4.68
N PRO A 64 -14.74 -15.73 5.03
CA PRO A 64 -14.70 -16.17 6.42
C PRO A 64 -14.19 -15.01 7.29
N PRO A 65 -14.70 -14.87 8.53
CA PRO A 65 -14.23 -13.81 9.41
C PRO A 65 -12.69 -13.89 9.53
N PRO A 66 -12.00 -12.73 9.48
CA PRO A 66 -10.55 -12.70 9.47
C PRO A 66 -10.00 -13.45 10.68
N VAL A 67 -9.22 -14.50 10.43
CA VAL A 67 -8.65 -15.35 11.47
C VAL A 67 -7.56 -14.56 12.16
N GLN A 68 -7.70 -14.29 13.46
CA GLN A 68 -6.62 -13.71 14.25
C GLN A 68 -5.53 -14.78 14.44
N LEU A 69 -4.48 -14.65 13.64
CA LEU A 69 -3.25 -15.39 13.77
C LEU A 69 -2.43 -14.73 14.88
N GLY A 70 -1.88 -15.52 15.80
CA GLY A 70 -0.94 -14.99 16.77
C GLY A 70 0.40 -14.65 16.10
N GLU A 71 1.47 -15.04 16.76
CA GLU A 71 2.80 -15.03 16.16
C GLU A 71 3.02 -16.30 15.33
N ILE A 72 3.24 -16.15 14.03
CA ILE A 72 3.55 -17.26 13.12
C ILE A 72 4.93 -17.09 12.48
N ALA A 73 5.55 -18.19 12.07
CA ALA A 73 6.84 -18.13 11.37
C ALA A 73 6.67 -17.70 9.90
N GLU A 74 7.72 -17.16 9.28
CA GLU A 74 7.72 -16.82 7.84
C GLU A 74 7.39 -18.03 6.95
N ASP A 75 7.87 -19.22 7.33
CA ASP A 75 7.57 -20.46 6.60
C ASP A 75 6.10 -20.89 6.72
N GLU A 76 5.45 -20.58 7.83
CA GLU A 76 4.01 -20.82 8.01
C GLU A 76 3.18 -19.83 7.18
N LEU A 77 3.66 -18.59 7.02
CA LEU A 77 3.01 -17.57 6.18
C LEU A 77 2.93 -18.00 4.70
N LYS A 78 3.94 -18.72 4.19
CA LYS A 78 3.96 -19.23 2.80
C LYS A 78 2.78 -20.13 2.45
N ALA A 79 2.15 -20.76 3.43
CA ALA A 79 0.97 -21.59 3.22
C ALA A 79 -0.30 -20.79 2.88
N TYR A 80 -0.24 -19.45 2.95
CA TYR A 80 -1.33 -18.51 2.73
C TYR A 80 -1.10 -17.62 1.50
N ASP A 81 -0.49 -18.19 0.46
CA ASP A 81 -0.24 -17.57 -0.86
C ASP A 81 -1.49 -17.51 -1.77
N GLY A 82 -2.59 -18.12 -1.33
CA GLY A 82 -3.83 -18.21 -2.10
C GLY A 82 -3.91 -19.37 -3.08
N SER A 83 -2.93 -20.28 -3.09
CA SER A 83 -2.98 -21.53 -3.85
C SER A 83 -4.13 -22.42 -3.39
N ASP A 84 -4.47 -22.36 -2.10
CA ASP A 84 -5.66 -22.99 -1.52
C ASP A 84 -6.85 -22.00 -1.53
N PRO A 85 -7.96 -22.30 -2.22
CA PRO A 85 -9.14 -21.43 -2.24
C PRO A 85 -9.79 -21.27 -0.85
N GLU A 86 -9.69 -22.29 0.00
CA GLU A 86 -10.36 -22.35 1.32
C GLU A 86 -9.60 -21.56 2.40
N LYS A 87 -8.34 -21.22 2.15
CA LYS A 87 -7.51 -20.45 3.08
C LYS A 87 -7.58 -18.95 2.82
N PRO A 88 -7.46 -18.12 3.87
CA PRO A 88 -7.30 -16.70 3.69
C PRO A 88 -5.98 -16.39 2.98
N LEU A 89 -5.98 -15.29 2.25
CA LEU A 89 -4.82 -14.76 1.56
C LEU A 89 -4.12 -13.75 2.47
N LEU A 90 -2.87 -14.03 2.84
CA LEU A 90 -2.16 -13.23 3.83
C LEU A 90 -0.91 -12.59 3.23
N MET A 91 -0.54 -11.43 3.75
CA MET A 91 0.67 -10.72 3.36
C MET A 91 1.25 -9.99 4.56
N ALA A 92 2.57 -10.04 4.76
CA ALA A 92 3.23 -9.32 5.83
C ALA A 92 3.86 -8.02 5.34
N ILE A 93 3.76 -6.97 6.16
CA ILE A 93 4.45 -5.70 6.01
C ILE A 93 4.98 -5.29 7.39
N LYS A 94 6.28 -5.06 7.47
CA LYS A 94 7.02 -4.70 8.69
C LYS A 94 6.77 -5.70 9.82
N GLY A 95 6.70 -6.98 9.47
CA GLY A 95 6.35 -8.06 10.40
C GLY A 95 4.90 -8.09 10.87
N GLN A 96 4.02 -7.21 10.40
CA GLN A 96 2.57 -7.25 10.65
C GLN A 96 1.88 -8.01 9.53
N ILE A 97 1.00 -8.95 9.87
CA ILE A 97 0.26 -9.76 8.88
C ILE A 97 -1.10 -9.14 8.65
N TYR A 98 -1.44 -8.94 7.37
CA TYR A 98 -2.72 -8.41 6.91
C TYR A 98 -3.47 -9.46 6.09
N ASP A 99 -4.78 -9.54 6.31
CA ASP A 99 -5.68 -10.34 5.48
C ASP A 99 -6.05 -9.54 4.22
N VAL A 100 -5.52 -9.98 3.08
CA VAL A 100 -5.74 -9.37 1.76
C VAL A 100 -6.75 -10.16 0.91
N SER A 101 -7.52 -11.07 1.52
CA SER A 101 -8.52 -11.91 0.83
C SER A 101 -9.56 -11.11 0.06
N GLN A 102 -9.97 -9.94 0.55
CA GLN A 102 -10.88 -9.03 -0.16
C GLN A 102 -10.30 -8.50 -1.49
N SER A 103 -8.99 -8.56 -1.66
CA SER A 103 -8.26 -8.12 -2.85
C SER A 103 -7.65 -9.31 -3.60
N ARG A 104 -8.28 -10.50 -3.57
CA ARG A 104 -7.77 -11.72 -4.22
C ARG A 104 -7.54 -11.58 -5.73
N MET A 105 -8.22 -10.65 -6.41
CA MET A 105 -7.93 -10.33 -7.82
C MET A 105 -6.53 -9.77 -8.05
N PHE A 106 -5.93 -9.15 -7.04
CA PHE A 106 -4.61 -8.53 -7.12
C PHE A 106 -3.52 -9.45 -6.58
N TYR A 107 -3.74 -9.98 -5.37
CA TYR A 107 -2.75 -10.76 -4.63
C TYR A 107 -2.94 -12.28 -4.76
N GLY A 108 -4.07 -12.75 -5.29
CA GLY A 108 -4.32 -14.18 -5.48
C GLY A 108 -3.61 -14.74 -6.72
N PRO A 109 -3.65 -16.06 -6.92
CA PRO A 109 -2.98 -16.71 -8.05
C PRO A 109 -3.37 -16.10 -9.41
N GLY A 110 -2.36 -15.71 -10.19
CA GLY A 110 -2.55 -15.06 -11.49
C GLY A 110 -2.81 -13.55 -11.44
N GLY A 111 -2.89 -12.95 -10.25
CA GLY A 111 -2.94 -11.51 -10.06
C GLY A 111 -1.57 -10.84 -10.27
N PRO A 112 -1.53 -9.53 -10.57
CA PRO A 112 -0.28 -8.78 -10.80
C PRO A 112 0.63 -8.72 -9.56
N TYR A 113 0.06 -8.92 -8.36
CA TYR A 113 0.73 -8.80 -7.07
C TYR A 113 0.77 -10.13 -6.31
N ALA A 114 0.56 -11.24 -7.02
CA ALA A 114 0.52 -12.59 -6.43
C ALA A 114 1.82 -12.98 -5.72
N LEU A 115 2.96 -12.47 -6.19
CA LEU A 115 4.27 -12.75 -5.62
C LEU A 115 4.46 -12.25 -4.18
N PHE A 116 3.66 -11.29 -3.72
CA PHE A 116 3.70 -10.81 -2.34
C PHE A 116 2.91 -11.68 -1.36
N ALA A 117 1.93 -12.44 -1.85
CA ALA A 117 1.10 -13.28 -0.99
C ALA A 117 1.93 -14.38 -0.31
N GLY A 118 1.61 -14.65 0.94
CA GLY A 118 2.30 -15.62 1.79
C GLY A 118 3.74 -15.23 2.17
N LYS A 119 4.15 -13.97 1.95
CA LYS A 119 5.52 -13.50 2.24
C LYS A 119 5.50 -12.15 2.97
N ASP A 120 6.66 -11.79 3.52
CA ASP A 120 6.91 -10.43 3.98
C ASP A 120 7.38 -9.57 2.79
N ALA A 121 6.55 -8.61 2.43
CA ALA A 121 6.75 -7.70 1.31
C ALA A 121 7.39 -6.37 1.72
N SER A 122 7.89 -6.24 2.96
CA SER A 122 8.44 -4.99 3.50
C SER A 122 9.45 -4.33 2.57
N ARG A 123 10.52 -5.06 2.22
CA ARG A 123 11.58 -4.52 1.37
C ARG A 123 11.10 -4.28 -0.05
N ALA A 124 10.30 -5.19 -0.60
CA ALA A 124 9.75 -5.05 -1.94
C ALA A 124 8.86 -3.80 -2.07
N LEU A 125 8.03 -3.50 -1.07
CA LEU A 125 7.21 -2.29 -1.03
C LEU A 125 8.04 -1.02 -0.85
N ALA A 126 9.05 -1.07 0.01
CA ALA A 126 9.97 0.05 0.25
C ALA A 126 10.71 0.46 -1.04
N LYS A 127 11.18 -0.53 -1.80
CA LYS A 127 11.94 -0.35 -3.05
C LYS A 127 11.07 -0.30 -4.30
N MET A 128 9.75 -0.49 -4.16
CA MET A 128 8.80 -0.66 -5.26
C MET A 128 9.25 -1.76 -6.26
N SER A 129 9.81 -2.84 -5.72
CA SER A 129 10.39 -3.94 -6.48
C SER A 129 9.42 -5.13 -6.58
N PHE A 130 9.49 -5.85 -7.70
CA PHE A 130 8.78 -7.11 -7.92
C PHE A 130 9.74 -8.31 -8.00
N GLU A 131 11.00 -8.12 -7.59
CA GLU A 131 12.01 -9.16 -7.63
C GLU A 131 11.92 -10.08 -6.40
N ASP A 132 12.08 -11.39 -6.61
CA ASP A 132 12.02 -12.38 -5.52
C ASP A 132 13.06 -12.14 -4.41
N LYS A 133 14.22 -11.56 -4.77
CA LYS A 133 15.29 -11.20 -3.82
C LYS A 133 14.85 -10.13 -2.81
N ASP A 134 13.88 -9.30 -3.17
CA ASP A 134 13.39 -8.21 -2.33
C ASP A 134 12.17 -8.64 -1.49
N LEU A 135 11.68 -9.89 -1.64
CA LEU A 135 10.57 -10.46 -0.87
C LEU A 135 11.04 -10.98 0.50
N THR A 136 11.50 -10.04 1.32
CA THR A 136 11.99 -10.29 2.67
C THR A 136 11.53 -9.20 3.63
N GLY A 137 11.38 -9.57 4.90
CA GLY A 137 11.15 -8.66 6.01
C GLY A 137 12.40 -7.94 6.50
N ASP A 138 13.58 -8.25 5.94
CA ASP A 138 14.81 -7.53 6.26
C ASP A 138 14.79 -6.13 5.63
N ILE A 139 14.83 -5.12 6.49
CA ILE A 139 14.80 -3.69 6.15
C ILE A 139 16.06 -2.95 6.62
N SER A 140 17.11 -3.67 7.05
CA SER A 140 18.29 -3.09 7.69
C SER A 140 19.21 -2.29 6.75
N ASP A 141 19.14 -2.52 5.44
CA ASP A 141 19.94 -1.83 4.42
C ASP A 141 19.14 -0.75 3.67
N LEU A 142 17.91 -0.46 4.10
CA LEU A 142 17.06 0.55 3.47
C LEU A 142 17.48 1.97 3.87
N GLY A 143 17.48 2.86 2.88
CA GLY A 143 17.68 4.29 3.08
C GLY A 143 16.46 4.99 3.68
N PRO A 144 16.60 6.23 4.16
CA PRO A 144 15.51 6.98 4.80
C PRO A 144 14.28 7.16 3.89
N PHE A 145 14.49 7.40 2.60
CA PHE A 145 13.38 7.52 1.64
C PHE A 145 12.61 6.21 1.44
N GLU A 146 13.30 5.07 1.48
CA GLU A 146 12.68 3.75 1.33
C GLU A 146 11.89 3.39 2.59
N ILE A 147 12.38 3.78 3.77
CA ILE A 147 11.67 3.63 5.04
C ILE A 147 10.41 4.50 5.07
N ASP A 148 10.47 5.75 4.62
CA ASP A 148 9.29 6.63 4.52
C ASP A 148 8.25 6.03 3.55
N ALA A 149 8.69 5.54 2.39
CA ALA A 149 7.81 4.87 1.44
C ALA A 149 7.15 3.61 2.04
N LEU A 150 7.90 2.82 2.80
CA LEU A 150 7.38 1.65 3.51
C LEU A 150 6.33 2.05 4.56
N GLN A 151 6.54 3.13 5.29
CA GLN A 151 5.60 3.63 6.28
C GLN A 151 4.29 4.10 5.63
N ASP A 152 4.36 4.78 4.49
CA ASP A 152 3.18 5.15 3.71
C ASP A 152 2.39 3.92 3.24
N TRP A 153 3.09 2.86 2.84
CA TRP A 153 2.47 1.59 2.49
C TRP A 153 1.81 0.92 3.70
N GLU A 154 2.50 0.84 4.84
CA GLU A 154 1.94 0.31 6.09
C GLU A 154 0.64 1.04 6.45
N TYR A 155 0.61 2.37 6.39
CA TYR A 155 -0.58 3.16 6.69
C TYR A 155 -1.75 2.86 5.74
N LYS A 156 -1.49 2.78 4.43
CA LYS A 156 -2.50 2.39 3.42
C LYS A 156 -3.04 0.99 3.69
N PHE A 157 -2.19 0.05 4.09
CA PHE A 157 -2.61 -1.30 4.40
C PHE A 157 -3.42 -1.38 5.69
N MET A 158 -3.02 -0.68 6.75
CA MET A 158 -3.79 -0.58 8.00
C MET A 158 -5.19 -0.01 7.79
N SER A 159 -5.33 0.96 6.88
CA SER A 159 -6.64 1.55 6.59
C SER A 159 -7.53 0.63 5.75
N LYS A 160 -6.95 -0.24 4.92
CA LYS A 160 -7.69 -1.05 3.94
C LYS A 160 -7.96 -2.47 4.42
N TYR A 161 -7.00 -3.09 5.10
CA TYR A 161 -7.01 -4.51 5.45
C TYR A 161 -7.00 -4.72 6.95
N VAL A 162 -7.54 -5.87 7.37
CA VAL A 162 -7.55 -6.26 8.77
C VAL A 162 -6.18 -6.81 9.14
N LYS A 163 -5.56 -6.26 10.19
CA LYS A 163 -4.39 -6.87 10.81
C LYS A 163 -4.82 -8.15 11.51
N VAL A 164 -4.21 -9.26 11.13
CA VAL A 164 -4.55 -10.58 11.65
C VAL A 164 -3.48 -11.17 12.53
N GLY A 165 -2.21 -10.73 12.47
CA GLY A 165 -1.16 -11.30 13.30
C GLY A 165 0.21 -10.65 13.11
N THR A 166 1.26 -11.34 13.56
CA THR A 166 2.66 -10.92 13.44
C THR A 166 3.56 -12.06 12.99
N VAL A 167 4.61 -11.71 12.25
CA VAL A 167 5.68 -12.63 11.86
C VAL A 167 6.71 -12.70 12.99
N LYS A 168 7.09 -13.92 13.41
CA LYS A 168 8.15 -14.17 14.39
C LYS A 168 9.48 -13.67 13.83
N LYS A 169 9.89 -12.48 14.24
CA LYS A 169 11.19 -11.93 13.87
C LYS A 169 12.26 -12.49 14.82
N THR A 170 13.16 -13.32 14.30
CA THR A 170 14.36 -13.74 15.04
C THR A 170 15.37 -12.57 15.04
N VAL A 171 15.17 -11.58 15.90
CA VAL A 171 16.19 -10.52 16.15
C VAL A 171 16.77 -10.75 17.55
N PRO A 172 18.11 -10.72 17.73
CA PRO A 172 18.66 -10.52 19.06
C PRO A 172 18.16 -9.16 19.59
N VAL A 173 17.66 -9.18 20.81
CA VAL A 173 17.06 -8.07 21.57
C VAL A 173 17.69 -6.71 21.24
N THR A 174 16.86 -5.76 20.81
CA THR A 174 17.07 -4.35 21.13
C THR A 174 15.76 -3.84 21.70
N GLU A 175 15.73 -3.70 23.03
CA GLU A 175 14.58 -3.21 23.78
C GLU A 175 14.20 -1.81 23.35
N GLY A 176 12.91 -1.62 23.07
CA GLY A 176 12.26 -0.34 22.85
C GLY A 176 10.95 -0.33 23.61
N SER A 177 11.06 -0.03 24.90
CA SER A 177 10.01 0.16 25.90
C SER A 177 8.71 0.79 25.37
N SER A 178 7.60 0.08 25.55
CA SER A 178 6.28 0.69 25.79
C SER A 178 5.34 -0.35 26.40
N THR A 179 5.48 -0.57 27.71
CA THR A 179 4.42 -1.19 28.52
C THR A 179 3.46 -0.09 28.95
N GLY A 180 2.25 -0.11 28.44
CA GLY A 180 1.11 0.50 29.11
C GLY A 180 0.55 -0.48 30.15
N GLU A 181 0.32 -0.02 31.37
CA GLU A 181 -1.01 -0.04 32.03
C GLU A 181 -0.98 0.51 33.47
N PRO A 182 -2.15 0.90 34.03
CA PRO A 182 -2.28 1.92 35.07
C PRO A 182 -2.66 1.37 36.46
N ALA A 183 -2.71 2.32 37.40
CA ALA A 183 -3.56 2.37 38.60
C ALA A 183 -3.16 1.60 39.89
N GLU A 184 -3.11 2.40 40.96
CA GLU A 184 -3.68 2.12 42.30
C GLU A 184 -2.83 1.39 43.35
N ALA A 185 -2.32 2.14 44.34
CA ALA A 185 -2.76 2.03 45.74
C ALA A 185 -1.97 2.99 46.66
N THR A 186 -2.70 3.64 47.55
CA THR A 186 -2.33 4.58 48.60
C THR A 186 -1.77 3.90 49.85
N ASP A 187 -0.92 4.60 50.61
CA ASP A 187 -0.97 4.81 52.09
C ASP A 187 0.35 5.48 52.54
N ARG A 188 0.39 6.79 52.84
CA ARG A 188 0.14 7.45 54.14
C ARG A 188 0.94 6.86 55.31
N GLU A 189 2.11 7.46 55.58
CA GLU A 189 2.60 7.62 56.96
C GLU A 189 3.12 9.04 57.16
N VAL A 190 2.70 9.61 58.29
CA VAL A 190 2.86 10.99 58.74
C VAL A 190 4.00 11.00 59.74
N GLU A 191 5.00 11.87 59.59
CA GLU A 191 5.50 12.59 60.75
C GLU A 191 6.11 13.96 60.41
N LYS A 192 5.85 14.85 61.35
CA LYS A 192 5.84 16.31 61.34
C LYS A 192 7.15 16.80 61.94
N LEU A 193 7.65 17.97 61.52
CA LEU A 193 8.09 19.06 62.40
C LEU A 193 8.50 20.29 61.58
N ALA A 194 7.89 21.41 61.94
CA ALA A 194 8.15 22.73 61.40
C ALA A 194 9.43 23.33 62.02
N GLU A 195 10.03 24.29 61.33
CA GLU A 195 10.13 25.70 61.76
C GLU A 195 11.43 26.36 61.26
N ASN A 196 11.31 27.66 60.93
CA ASN A 196 12.36 28.67 60.78
C ASN A 196 13.01 28.86 59.40
N GLY A 197 12.52 29.85 58.64
CA GLY A 197 13.38 30.70 57.80
C GLY A 197 14.06 31.78 58.67
N PRO A 198 14.59 32.89 58.12
CA PRO A 198 14.99 33.18 56.74
C PRO A 198 16.41 33.81 56.65
N SER A 199 17.08 33.77 55.50
CA SER A 199 18.19 34.68 55.07
C SER A 199 19.01 34.01 53.97
N LYS A 200 19.60 34.67 52.98
CA LYS A 200 19.58 36.03 52.43
C LYS A 200 20.49 35.93 51.18
N ASN A 201 20.32 36.87 50.25
CA ASN A 201 21.30 37.24 49.19
C ASN A 201 21.33 36.28 47.99
N THR A 202 21.48 36.67 46.72
CA THR A 202 21.59 37.93 45.97
C THR A 202 21.69 37.41 44.51
N ALA A 203 20.68 37.59 43.66
CA ALA A 203 20.60 38.63 42.63
C ALA A 203 21.87 38.79 41.75
N ASN A 204 21.62 38.75 40.43
CA ASN A 204 22.43 39.14 39.27
C ASN A 204 23.16 37.98 38.55
N GLY A 205 23.07 37.82 37.22
CA GLY A 205 22.66 38.78 36.20
C GLY A 205 22.03 38.15 34.96
N THR A 206 21.05 38.88 34.45
CA THR A 206 20.54 38.89 33.07
C THR A 206 21.59 39.48 32.13
N THR A 207 21.73 38.93 30.92
CA THR A 207 21.86 39.72 29.68
C THR A 207 21.46 38.89 28.46
N GLU A 208 20.38 39.34 27.82
CA GLU A 208 20.01 39.12 26.41
C GLU A 208 21.03 39.73 25.44
N SER A 209 21.02 39.27 24.17
CA SER A 209 21.15 40.03 22.90
C SER A 209 21.84 39.17 21.81
N THR A 210 21.13 38.65 20.79
CA THR A 210 20.71 39.25 19.50
C THR A 210 21.78 39.39 18.39
N SER A 211 21.45 38.78 17.24
CA SER A 211 21.58 39.25 15.82
C SER A 211 22.90 39.16 15.03
N GLY A 212 22.72 38.95 13.70
CA GLY A 212 23.64 39.19 12.57
C GLY A 212 24.19 37.91 11.93
N ALA A 213 23.91 37.46 10.69
CA ALA A 213 23.80 38.06 9.34
C ALA A 213 25.14 38.54 8.73
N ASP A 214 25.64 37.80 7.72
CA ASP A 214 26.42 38.17 6.49
C ASP A 214 27.20 36.91 6.01
N ALA A 215 27.08 36.38 4.78
CA ALA A 215 27.51 36.86 3.44
C ALA A 215 28.99 36.53 3.10
N ASP A 216 29.22 35.78 2.01
CA ASP A 216 30.27 35.94 0.98
C ASP A 216 30.25 34.72 0.02
N GLN A 217 29.95 34.89 -1.28
CA GLN A 217 30.84 35.21 -2.43
C GLN A 217 31.65 34.02 -2.98
N GLU A 218 31.28 33.53 -4.17
CA GLU A 218 32.00 33.70 -5.45
C GLU A 218 31.13 33.26 -6.64
#